data_AF-A0A1F9ZER5-F1
#
_entry.id   AF-A0A1F9ZER5-F1
#
_cell.length_a   1.000
_cell.length_b   1.000
_cell.length_c   1.000
_cell.angle_alpha   90.00
_cell.angle_beta   90.00
_cell.angle_gamma   90.00
#
_symmetry.space_group_name_H-M   'P 1'
#
loop_
_entity.id
_entity.type
_entity.pdbx_description
1 polymer ?
#
loop_
_entity_poly.entity_id
_entity_poly.type
_entity_poly.pdbx_seq_one_letter_code
_entity_poly.pdbx_strand_id
1 'polypeptide(L)'
;MWLTACEHGDEVLSTASVVEFASHLAPKTVRGKLVAFPVLASTAFNIKHRFSPIDSYDFSRKWPGFANGWLSQQVTAKLLDLMVDDAD
;
A
#
# COMPACT_ATOMS: atom_id res chain seq x y z
N MET A 1 -9.30 4.02 -10.50
CA MET A 1 -9.52 3.48 -9.13
C MET A 1 -8.20 2.95 -8.55
N TRP A 2 -7.89 3.32 -7.29
CA TRP A 2 -6.70 2.86 -6.57
C TRP A 2 -7.09 2.00 -5.35
N LEU A 3 -6.47 0.82 -5.21
CA LEU A 3 -6.63 -0.05 -4.04
C LEU A 3 -5.29 -0.22 -3.33
N THR A 4 -5.24 0.10 -2.04
CA THR A 4 -4.08 -0.17 -1.18
C THR A 4 -4.50 -0.98 0.04
N ALA A 5 -3.62 -1.83 0.53
CA ALA A 5 -3.87 -2.72 1.66
C ALA A 5 -2.61 -2.93 2.50
N CYS A 6 -2.79 -3.54 3.68
CA CYS A 6 -1.73 -3.85 4.62
C CYS A 6 -0.89 -2.61 4.95
N GLU A 7 -1.57 -1.57 5.47
CA GLU A 7 -0.90 -0.44 6.11
C GLU A 7 -0.15 -0.90 7.38
N HIS A 8 -0.62 -1.96 8.03
CA HIS A 8 0.13 -2.65 9.07
C HIS A 8 0.51 -4.06 8.60
N GLY A 9 1.75 -4.48 8.89
CA GLY A 9 2.30 -5.75 8.40
C GLY A 9 1.64 -7.01 8.96
N ASP A 10 0.88 -6.88 10.05
CA ASP A 10 0.08 -7.94 10.66
C ASP A 10 -1.35 -8.06 10.08
N GLU A 11 -1.76 -7.18 9.15
CA GLU A 11 -3.09 -7.16 8.52
C GLU A 11 -3.17 -8.00 7.23
N VAL A 12 -2.72 -9.26 7.29
CA VAL A 12 -2.55 -10.16 6.13
C VAL A 12 -3.83 -10.43 5.34
N LEU A 13 -5.01 -10.34 5.96
CA LEU A 13 -6.30 -10.57 5.30
C LEU A 13 -6.54 -9.55 4.18
N SER A 14 -6.20 -8.28 4.41
CA SER A 14 -6.39 -7.21 3.43
C SER A 14 -5.53 -7.42 2.18
N THR A 15 -4.30 -7.90 2.34
CA THR A 15 -3.43 -8.32 1.24
C THR A 15 -4.06 -9.44 0.42
N ALA A 16 -4.53 -10.50 1.09
CA ALA A 16 -5.16 -11.63 0.41
C ALA A 16 -6.40 -11.19 -0.38
N SER A 17 -7.25 -10.34 0.19
CA SER A 17 -8.45 -9.83 -0.49
C SER A 17 -8.13 -9.03 -1.74
N VAL A 18 -7.10 -8.17 -1.72
CA VAL A 18 -6.69 -7.40 -2.91
C VAL A 18 -6.13 -8.33 -4.00
N VAL A 19 -5.30 -9.31 -3.62
CA VAL A 19 -4.74 -10.29 -4.56
C VAL A 19 -5.85 -11.15 -5.17
N GLU A 20 -6.76 -11.65 -4.35
CA GLU A 20 -7.90 -12.45 -4.79
C GLU A 20 -8.80 -11.67 -5.74
N PHE A 21 -9.19 -10.44 -5.37
CA PHE A 21 -9.97 -9.56 -6.22
C PHE A 21 -9.29 -9.34 -7.58
N ALA A 22 -8.00 -8.99 -7.58
CA ALA A 22 -7.25 -8.76 -8.81
C ALA A 22 -7.16 -10.02 -9.68
N SER A 23 -7.03 -11.21 -9.09
CA SER A 23 -6.96 -12.48 -9.83
C SER A 23 -8.27 -12.89 -10.50
N HIS A 24 -9.41 -12.43 -9.98
CA HIS A 24 -10.74 -12.72 -10.53
C HIS A 24 -11.19 -11.70 -11.59
N LEU A 25 -10.44 -10.61 -11.79
CA LEU A 25 -10.75 -9.62 -12.81
C LEU A 25 -10.30 -10.10 -14.19
N ALA A 26 -11.21 -10.07 -15.16
CA ALA A 26 -10.87 -10.19 -16.56
C ALA A 26 -10.52 -8.79 -17.11
N PRO A 27 -9.28 -8.51 -17.56
CA PRO A 27 -8.92 -7.16 -18.00
C PRO A 27 -9.82 -6.60 -19.11
N LYS A 28 -10.35 -7.47 -19.96
CA LYS A 28 -11.29 -7.11 -21.04
C LYS A 28 -12.64 -6.59 -20.55
N THR A 29 -13.04 -6.89 -19.31
CA THR A 29 -14.31 -6.44 -18.74
C THR A 29 -14.18 -5.14 -17.94
N VAL A 30 -12.96 -4.70 -17.65
CA VAL A 30 -12.68 -3.47 -16.92
C VAL A 30 -12.76 -2.28 -17.87
N ARG A 31 -13.54 -1.25 -17.51
CA ARG A 31 -13.55 0.05 -18.17
C ARG A 31 -12.83 1.06 -17.28
N GLY A 32 -11.71 1.59 -17.76
CA GLY A 32 -10.84 2.48 -16.99
C GLY A 32 -9.60 1.74 -16.46
N LYS A 33 -9.03 2.25 -15.38
CA LYS A 33 -7.75 1.78 -14.81
C LYS A 33 -7.93 1.36 -13.35
N LEU A 34 -7.41 0.18 -13.03
CA LEU A 34 -7.23 -0.30 -11.66
C LEU A 34 -5.74 -0.37 -11.35
N VAL A 35 -5.31 0.30 -10.28
CA VAL A 35 -3.99 0.10 -9.67
C VAL A 35 -4.19 -0.55 -8.31
N ALA A 36 -3.50 -1.67 -8.07
CA ALA A 36 -3.60 -2.42 -6.83
C ALA A 36 -2.23 -2.53 -6.15
N PHE A 37 -2.14 -2.10 -4.90
CA PHE A 37 -0.95 -2.12 -4.04
C PHE A 37 -1.23 -2.96 -2.79
N PRO A 38 -1.09 -4.29 -2.87
CA PRO A 38 -1.61 -5.22 -1.84
C PRO A 38 -0.83 -5.20 -0.51
N VAL A 39 0.39 -4.66 -0.49
CA VAL A 39 1.25 -4.62 0.71
C VAL A 39 1.94 -3.26 0.83
N LEU A 40 1.35 -2.31 1.57
CA LEU A 40 1.97 -1.01 1.86
C LEU A 40 3.20 -1.17 2.75
N ALA A 41 3.02 -1.74 3.93
CA ALA A 41 4.07 -1.90 4.92
C ALA A 41 4.91 -3.16 4.67
N SER A 42 5.50 -3.29 3.48
CA SER A 42 6.20 -4.51 3.03
C SER A 42 7.27 -5.02 3.99
N THR A 43 8.01 -4.12 4.63
CA THR A 43 9.05 -4.48 5.61
C THR A 43 8.46 -4.98 6.93
N ALA A 44 7.32 -4.41 7.37
CA ALA A 44 6.59 -4.88 8.53
C ALA A 44 5.84 -6.19 8.25
N PHE A 45 5.34 -6.36 7.02
CA PHE A 45 4.65 -7.56 6.56
C PHE A 45 5.54 -8.80 6.61
N ASN A 46 6.80 -8.68 6.18
CA ASN A 46 7.76 -9.78 6.20
C ASN A 46 8.00 -10.38 7.59
N ILE A 47 7.74 -9.60 8.64
CA ILE A 47 7.90 -10.03 10.04
C ILE A 47 6.57 -10.08 10.80
N LYS A 48 5.43 -9.94 10.10
CA LYS A 48 4.06 -9.93 10.67
C LYS A 48 3.92 -8.98 11.86
N HIS A 49 4.38 -7.75 11.68
CA HIS A 49 4.41 -6.75 12.73
C HIS A 49 3.65 -5.48 12.32
N ARG A 50 3.07 -4.78 13.30
CA ARG A 50 2.32 -3.55 13.06
C ARG A 50 3.22 -2.40 12.56
N PHE A 51 4.36 -2.23 13.21
CA PHE A 51 5.30 -1.13 12.95
C PHE A 51 6.43 -1.57 12.04
N SER A 52 6.91 -0.65 11.20
CA SER A 52 8.08 -0.89 10.35
C SER A 52 9.32 -1.24 11.20
N PRO A 53 10.03 -2.33 10.88
CA PRO A 53 11.25 -2.70 11.62
C PRO A 53 12.43 -1.76 11.36
N ILE A 54 12.34 -0.88 10.37
CA ILE A 54 13.43 0.00 9.95
C ILE A 54 13.41 1.34 10.71
N ASP A 55 12.22 1.86 11.00
CA ASP A 55 12.03 3.18 11.62
C ASP A 55 11.02 3.18 12.77
N SER A 56 10.48 2.01 13.14
CA SER A 56 9.46 1.83 14.19
C SER A 56 8.18 2.63 13.98
N TYR A 57 7.94 3.15 12.76
CA TYR A 57 6.77 3.96 12.48
C TYR A 57 5.54 3.11 12.15
N ASP A 58 4.40 3.69 12.52
CA ASP A 58 3.07 3.29 12.07
C ASP A 58 2.76 4.02 10.76
N PHE A 59 2.65 3.28 9.65
CA PHE A 59 2.41 3.82 8.30
C PHE A 59 1.13 4.66 8.23
N SER A 60 0.07 4.27 8.93
CA SER A 60 -1.20 5.02 8.98
C SER A 60 -1.05 6.44 9.53
N ARG A 61 0.07 6.73 10.19
CA ARG A 61 0.42 8.03 10.78
C ARG A 61 1.50 8.78 10.00
N LYS A 62 1.93 8.28 8.84
CA LYS A 62 3.01 8.89 8.05
C LYS A 62 2.55 9.63 6.82
N TRP A 63 1.30 9.51 6.40
CA TRP A 63 0.70 10.36 5.37
C TRP A 63 0.72 11.85 5.78
N PRO A 64 0.97 12.81 4.85
CA PRO A 64 1.22 12.65 3.41
C PRO A 64 2.66 12.21 3.04
N GLY A 65 3.48 11.86 4.03
CA GLY A 65 4.86 11.44 3.84
C GLY A 65 5.86 12.60 3.91
N PHE A 66 7.13 12.24 3.80
CA PHE A 66 8.24 13.18 3.68
C PHE A 66 9.34 12.50 2.86
N ALA A 67 9.61 13.00 1.65
CA ALA A 67 10.54 12.38 0.69
C ALA A 67 11.97 12.23 1.21
N ASN A 68 12.38 13.08 2.17
CA ASN A 68 13.69 13.02 2.81
C ASN A 68 13.62 12.49 4.26
N GLY A 69 12.51 11.86 4.64
CA GLY A 69 12.27 11.29 5.96
C GLY A 69 12.79 9.86 6.11
N TRP A 70 12.30 9.16 7.12
CA TRP A 70 12.55 7.73 7.29
C TRP A 70 11.70 6.89 6.32
N LEU A 71 12.00 5.60 6.18
CA LEU A 71 11.42 4.72 5.15
C LEU A 71 9.90 4.87 5.02
N SER A 72 9.16 4.76 6.12
CA SER A 72 7.68 4.81 6.09
C SER A 72 7.17 6.15 5.57
N GLN A 73 7.89 7.25 5.83
CA GLN A 73 7.57 8.58 5.30
C GLN A 73 7.93 8.72 3.82
N GLN A 74 9.04 8.13 3.37
CA GLN A 74 9.43 8.14 1.96
C GLN A 74 8.45 7.34 1.10
N VAL A 75 8.05 6.16 1.59
CA VAL A 75 7.07 5.29 0.90
C VAL A 75 5.72 5.99 0.78
N THR A 76 5.20 6.56 1.87
CA THR A 76 3.91 7.28 1.83
C THR A 76 3.95 8.54 0.96
N ALA A 77 5.08 9.28 0.94
CA ALA A 77 5.26 10.40 0.02
C ALA A 77 5.21 9.94 -1.44
N LYS A 78 5.99 8.90 -1.78
CA LYS A 78 6.03 8.41 -3.16
C LYS A 78 4.70 7.81 -3.61
N LEU A 79 3.99 7.14 -2.70
CA LEU A 79 2.70 6.54 -3.01
C LEU A 79 1.62 7.61 -3.22
N LEU A 80 1.65 8.70 -2.44
CA LEU A 80 0.75 9.83 -2.64
C LEU A 80 0.95 10.47 -4.01
N ASP A 81 2.19 10.70 -4.43
CA ASP A 81 2.48 11.24 -5.77
C ASP A 81 1.86 10.36 -6.87
N LEU A 82 2.06 9.03 -6.78
CA LEU A 82 1.47 8.09 -7.73
C LEU A 82 -0.06 8.06 -7.66
N MET A 83 -0.64 8.13 -6.47
CA MET A 83 -2.10 8.19 -6.30
C MET A 83 -2.69 9.44 -6.95
N VAL A 84 -2.06 10.61 -6.80
CA VAL A 84 -2.54 11.87 -7.41
C VAL A 84 -2.50 11.79 -8.93
N ASP A 85 -1.48 11.14 -9.51
CA ASP A 85 -1.34 11.00 -10.95
C ASP A 85 -2.28 9.94 -11.55
N ASP A 86 -2.59 8.88 -10.80
CA ASP A 86 -3.25 7.68 -11.34
C ASP A 86 -4.65 7.38 -10.78
N ALA A 87 -5.05 7.97 -9.65
CA ALA A 87 -6.38 7.78 -9.08
C ALA A 87 -7.35 8.84 -9.60
N ASP A 88 -8.44 8.37 -10.22
CA ASP A 88 -9.60 9.20 -10.60
C ASP A 88 -10.45 9.59 -9.39
#